data_AF-A0A7C2U7J9-F1
#
_entry.id   AF-A0A7C2U7J9-F1
#
_cell.length_a   1.000
_cell.length_b   1.000
_cell.length_c   1.000
_cell.angle_alpha   90.00
_cell.angle_beta   90.00
_cell.angle_gamma   90.00
#
_symmetry.space_group_name_H-M   'P 1'
#
loop_
_entity.id
_entity.type
_entity.pdbx_description
1 polymer ?
#
loop_
_entity_poly.entity_id
_entity_poly.type
_entity_poly.pdbx_seq_one_letter_code
_entity_poly.pdbx_strand_id
1 'polypeptide(L)'
;MPTRIQRVWGRQILDSRGNPAVEADVILEGGVRGRAAVPSGASTGEHEALELRDGDAARYLGRGVLKAVANINTHIARAVAGMNAADQQALDRRMIELDGTPTKSKLGANAILAVSMAAARAAAEQNDEPLYKYLVRYSSVNTANTLPVPMMNILNGGAH
;
A
#
# COMPACT_ATOMS: atom_id res chain seq x y z
N MET A 1 8.91 20.38 -7.00
CA MET A 1 8.36 20.81 -5.69
C MET A 1 8.86 19.85 -4.60
N PRO A 2 8.92 20.21 -3.31
CA PRO A 2 9.45 19.31 -2.29
C PRO A 2 8.58 18.06 -2.16
N THR A 3 9.20 16.90 -2.35
CA THR A 3 8.57 15.58 -2.25
C THR A 3 9.01 14.83 -0.99
N ARG A 4 9.54 15.54 0.01
CA ARG A 4 9.90 14.96 1.30
C ARG A 4 8.64 14.58 2.08
N ILE A 5 8.65 13.39 2.66
CA ILE A 5 7.54 12.88 3.48
C ILE A 5 7.55 13.61 4.81
N GLN A 6 6.47 14.33 5.08
CA GLN A 6 6.23 15.01 6.35
C GLN A 6 5.51 14.09 7.35
N ARG A 7 4.50 13.33 6.87
CA ARG A 7 3.69 12.49 7.75
C ARG A 7 3.16 11.26 7.01
N VAL A 8 3.10 10.14 7.72
CA VAL A 8 2.40 8.93 7.29
C VAL A 8 1.34 8.60 8.33
N TRP A 9 0.14 8.22 7.89
CA TRP A 9 -0.95 7.84 8.78
C TRP A 9 -1.72 6.64 8.23
N GLY A 10 -1.77 5.56 9.00
CA GLY A 10 -2.54 4.36 8.72
C GLY A 10 -3.87 4.34 9.48
N ARG A 11 -4.88 3.70 8.89
CA ARG A 11 -6.18 3.44 9.51
C ARG A 11 -6.77 2.12 9.02
N GLN A 12 -7.68 1.57 9.82
CA GLN A 12 -8.51 0.45 9.41
C GLN A 12 -9.76 0.96 8.71
N ILE A 13 -10.06 0.41 7.54
CA ILE A 13 -11.32 0.61 6.79
C ILE A 13 -11.97 -0.75 6.51
N LEU A 14 -13.08 -0.78 5.79
CA LEU A 14 -13.73 -2.01 5.33
C LEU A 14 -13.54 -2.19 3.81
N ASP A 15 -13.26 -3.42 3.38
CA ASP A 15 -13.24 -3.83 1.99
C ASP A 15 -14.65 -4.07 1.43
N SER A 16 -14.75 -4.43 0.14
CA SER A 16 -16.02 -4.71 -0.53
C SER A 16 -16.79 -5.91 0.03
N ARG A 17 -16.15 -6.75 0.86
CA ARG A 17 -16.74 -7.91 1.53
C ARG A 17 -17.06 -7.62 3.00
N GLY A 18 -16.87 -6.37 3.46
CA GLY A 18 -17.08 -5.97 4.84
C GLY A 18 -15.99 -6.44 5.80
N ASN A 19 -14.83 -6.89 5.30
CA ASN A 19 -13.70 -7.27 6.13
C ASN A 19 -12.77 -6.08 6.38
N PRO A 20 -12.09 -6.03 7.53
CA PRO A 20 -11.08 -5.01 7.78
C PRO A 20 -9.94 -5.04 6.75
N ALA A 21 -9.58 -3.85 6.27
CA ALA A 21 -8.47 -3.59 5.36
C ALA A 21 -7.67 -2.36 5.81
N VAL A 22 -6.44 -2.25 5.34
CA VAL A 22 -5.52 -1.16 5.70
C VAL A 22 -5.61 -0.04 4.66
N GLU A 23 -5.73 1.20 5.13
CA GLU A 23 -5.56 2.41 4.33
C GLU A 23 -4.45 3.29 4.91
N ALA A 24 -3.60 3.86 4.05
CA ALA A 24 -2.55 4.79 4.44
C ALA A 24 -2.69 6.13 3.70
N ASP A 25 -2.40 7.21 4.41
CA ASP A 25 -2.12 8.53 3.85
C ASP A 25 -0.61 8.82 3.97
N VAL A 26 -0.01 9.34 2.91
CA VAL A 26 1.33 9.92 2.90
C VAL A 26 1.20 11.39 2.54
N ILE A 27 1.68 12.26 3.41
CA ILE A 27 1.60 13.72 3.29
C ILE A 27 3.02 14.26 3.11
N LEU A 28 3.22 15.05 2.07
CA LEU A 28 4.49 15.67 1.73
C LEU A 28 4.61 17.05 2.38
N GLU A 29 5.82 17.59 2.50
CA GLU A 29 6.07 18.94 3.02
C GLU A 29 5.32 20.04 2.25
N GLY A 30 5.01 19.81 0.97
CA GLY A 30 4.17 20.70 0.16
C GLY A 30 2.67 20.63 0.44
N GLY A 31 2.23 19.81 1.41
CA GLY A 31 0.82 19.64 1.78
C GLY A 31 0.05 18.62 0.94
N VAL A 32 0.59 18.19 -0.21
CA VAL A 32 -0.01 17.14 -1.03
C VAL A 32 -0.11 15.82 -0.26
N ARG A 33 -1.25 15.15 -0.43
CA ARG A 33 -1.58 13.88 0.22
C ARG A 33 -1.91 12.82 -0.82
N GLY A 34 -1.13 11.74 -0.82
CA GLY A 34 -1.52 10.49 -1.46
C GLY A 34 -2.22 9.55 -0.48
N ARG A 35 -3.20 8.80 -0.96
CA ARG A 35 -3.98 7.83 -0.17
C ARG A 35 -4.09 6.52 -0.93
N ALA A 36 -3.93 5.40 -0.22
CA ALA A 36 -4.14 4.08 -0.81
C ALA A 36 -4.69 3.10 0.23
N ALA A 37 -5.67 2.30 -0.20
CA ALA A 37 -6.15 1.14 0.53
C ALA A 37 -5.62 -0.14 -0.13
N VAL A 38 -5.31 -1.15 0.68
CA VAL A 38 -4.84 -2.44 0.19
C VAL A 38 -6.01 -3.44 0.19
N PRO A 39 -6.36 -4.03 -0.96
CA PRO A 39 -7.39 -5.05 -1.02
C PRO A 39 -6.90 -6.34 -0.32
N SER A 40 -7.84 -7.15 0.15
CA SER A 40 -7.54 -8.50 0.63
C SER A 40 -8.10 -9.53 -0.35
N GLY A 41 -7.28 -10.51 -0.73
CA GLY A 41 -7.67 -11.65 -1.55
C GLY A 41 -8.56 -12.64 -0.80
N ALA A 42 -9.33 -13.45 -1.54
CA ALA A 42 -10.04 -14.62 -0.98
C ALA A 42 -9.17 -15.89 -1.05
N SER A 43 -8.37 -16.00 -2.11
CA SER A 43 -7.44 -17.08 -2.37
C SER A 43 -6.04 -16.54 -2.18
N THR A 44 -5.34 -17.03 -1.16
CA THR A 44 -3.95 -16.67 -0.87
C THR A 44 -3.10 -17.90 -1.15
N GLY A 45 -2.20 -17.82 -2.13
CA GLY A 45 -1.19 -18.85 -2.34
C GLY A 45 -0.23 -18.96 -1.15
N GLU A 46 0.26 -20.16 -0.86
CA GLU A 46 1.16 -20.44 0.27
C GLU A 46 2.51 -19.68 0.20
N HIS A 47 2.84 -19.14 -0.97
CA HIS A 47 4.06 -18.38 -1.23
C HIS A 47 3.84 -16.86 -1.35
N GLU A 48 2.63 -16.36 -1.07
CA GLU A 48 2.35 -14.93 -1.11
C GLU A 48 2.98 -14.18 0.07
N ALA A 49 3.20 -12.87 -0.13
CA ALA A 49 3.57 -12.00 0.97
C ALA A 49 2.43 -11.93 2.00
N LEU A 50 2.76 -11.94 3.28
CA LEU A 50 1.80 -12.21 4.33
C LEU A 50 0.97 -10.97 4.69
N GLU A 51 -0.35 -11.07 4.52
CA GLU A 51 -1.30 -10.09 5.07
C GLU A 51 -1.35 -10.23 6.59
N LEU A 52 -0.95 -9.18 7.33
CA LEU A 52 -0.95 -9.23 8.78
C LEU A 52 -2.35 -8.92 9.34
N ARG A 53 -2.93 -9.90 10.03
CA ARG A 53 -4.22 -9.81 10.72
C ARG A 53 -4.06 -9.95 12.24
N ASP A 54 -5.06 -9.47 12.97
CA ASP A 54 -5.03 -9.39 14.43
C ASP A 54 -5.17 -10.76 15.10
N GLY A 55 -6.02 -11.64 14.56
CA GLY A 55 -6.34 -12.94 15.15
C GLY A 55 -7.28 -12.86 16.37
N ASP A 56 -7.81 -11.68 16.68
CA ASP A 56 -8.78 -11.48 17.77
C ASP A 56 -10.19 -11.90 17.34
N ALA A 57 -10.62 -13.09 17.76
CA ALA A 57 -11.92 -13.65 17.42
C ALA A 57 -13.11 -12.76 17.84
N ALA A 58 -12.96 -11.94 18.89
CA ALA A 58 -14.02 -11.04 19.35
C ALA A 58 -14.27 -9.86 18.39
N ARG A 59 -13.34 -9.60 17.46
CA ARG A 59 -13.39 -8.45 16.55
C ARG A 59 -13.24 -8.89 15.11
N TYR A 60 -14.30 -8.71 14.32
CA TYR A 60 -14.33 -9.11 12.91
C TYR A 60 -13.90 -10.58 12.69
N LEU A 61 -14.21 -11.47 13.64
CA LEU A 61 -13.87 -12.89 13.57
C LEU A 61 -12.35 -13.15 13.37
N GLY A 62 -11.50 -12.35 14.01
CA GLY A 62 -10.04 -12.44 13.87
C GLY A 62 -9.45 -11.69 12.68
N ARG A 63 -10.31 -11.10 11.82
CA ARG A 63 -9.88 -10.45 10.58
C ARG A 63 -9.49 -8.98 10.73
N GLY A 64 -9.43 -8.45 11.96
CA GLY A 64 -8.90 -7.11 12.23
C GLY A 64 -7.49 -6.90 11.66
N VAL A 65 -7.10 -5.66 11.41
CA VAL A 65 -5.79 -5.28 10.86
C VAL A 65 -5.08 -4.21 11.69
N LEU A 66 -5.41 -4.10 12.98
CA LEU A 66 -4.86 -3.07 13.86
C LEU A 66 -3.37 -3.22 14.10
N LYS A 67 -2.82 -4.45 14.08
CA LYS A 67 -1.37 -4.67 14.13
C LYS A 67 -0.68 -4.03 12.93
N ALA A 68 -1.21 -4.23 11.72
CA ALA A 68 -0.68 -3.61 10.50
C ALA A 68 -0.80 -2.08 10.54
N VAL A 69 -1.94 -1.55 11.01
CA VAL A 69 -2.16 -0.10 11.18
C VAL A 69 -1.18 0.49 12.20
N ALA A 70 -0.94 -0.21 13.32
CA ALA A 70 0.04 0.20 14.32
C ALA A 70 1.46 0.24 13.73
N ASN A 71 1.85 -0.76 12.94
CA ASN A 71 3.13 -0.79 12.22
C ASN A 71 3.30 0.41 11.28
N ILE A 72 2.24 0.85 10.59
CA ILE A 72 2.27 2.07 9.78
C ILE A 72 2.54 3.29 10.66
N ASN A 73 1.73 3.48 11.69
CA ASN A 73 1.74 4.69 12.53
C ASN A 73 2.97 4.81 13.44
N THR A 74 3.79 3.76 13.55
CA THR A 74 4.96 3.73 14.42
C THR A 74 6.23 3.47 13.62
N HIS A 75 6.48 2.21 13.28
CA HIS A 75 7.73 1.76 12.68
C HIS A 75 7.95 2.32 11.28
N ILE A 76 6.95 2.20 10.40
CA ILE A 76 7.08 2.66 9.01
C ILE A 76 7.13 4.19 8.98
N ALA A 77 6.21 4.88 9.66
CA ALA A 77 6.19 6.34 9.71
C ALA A 77 7.53 6.93 10.16
N ARG A 78 8.16 6.37 11.21
CA ARG A 78 9.49 6.80 11.65
C ARG A 78 10.58 6.52 10.63
N ALA A 79 10.53 5.36 9.97
CA ALA A 79 11.58 4.94 9.05
C ALA A 79 11.59 5.72 7.73
N VAL A 80 10.43 6.23 7.28
CA VAL A 80 10.28 6.94 6.00
C VAL A 80 10.13 8.46 6.14
N ALA A 81 10.03 8.99 7.35
CA ALA A 81 9.97 10.43 7.59
C ALA A 81 11.19 11.14 6.99
N GLY A 82 10.97 12.23 6.26
CA GLY A 82 12.01 13.02 5.59
C GLY A 82 12.57 12.39 4.31
N MET A 83 12.22 11.14 3.98
CA MET A 83 12.60 10.53 2.71
C MET A 83 11.89 11.21 1.54
N ASN A 84 12.51 11.15 0.36
CA ASN A 84 11.91 11.63 -0.88
C ASN A 84 10.91 10.60 -1.42
N ALA A 85 9.61 10.93 -1.42
CA ALA A 85 8.56 10.09 -1.98
C ALA A 85 8.70 9.84 -3.49
N ALA A 86 9.43 10.69 -4.21
CA ALA A 86 9.72 10.49 -5.63
C ALA A 86 10.83 9.44 -5.88
N ASP A 87 11.57 9.03 -4.84
CA ASP A 87 12.49 7.90 -4.92
C ASP A 87 11.78 6.63 -4.44
N GLN A 88 10.86 6.14 -5.27
CA GLN A 88 10.00 5.00 -4.97
C GLN A 88 10.81 3.75 -4.60
N GLN A 89 11.90 3.48 -5.34
CA GLN A 89 12.74 2.31 -5.10
C GLN A 89 13.45 2.38 -3.75
N ALA A 90 14.02 3.53 -3.38
CA ALA A 90 14.65 3.69 -2.08
C ALA A 90 13.63 3.58 -0.93
N LEU A 91 12.46 4.18 -1.09
CA LEU A 91 11.37 4.11 -0.11
C LEU A 91 10.89 2.66 0.11
N ASP A 92 10.62 1.93 -0.97
CA ASP A 92 10.17 0.54 -0.88
C ASP A 92 11.26 -0.36 -0.30
N ARG A 93 12.53 -0.18 -0.73
CA ARG A 93 13.67 -0.91 -0.17
C ARG A 93 13.81 -0.65 1.32
N ARG A 94 13.69 0.60 1.76
CA ARG A 94 13.77 0.95 3.18
C ARG A 94 12.71 0.23 4.02
N MET A 95 11.48 0.11 3.52
CA MET A 95 10.41 -0.61 4.23
C MET A 95 10.63 -2.13 4.22
N ILE A 96 11.13 -2.69 3.12
CA ILE A 96 11.49 -4.12 3.02
C ILE A 96 12.62 -4.47 3.99
N GLU A 97 13.68 -3.66 4.04
CA GLU A 97 14.80 -3.83 4.97
C GLU A 97 14.36 -3.68 6.43
N LEU A 98 13.45 -2.75 6.72
CA LEU A 98 12.90 -2.54 8.06
C LEU A 98 12.10 -3.77 8.54
N ASP A 99 11.36 -4.40 7.65
CA ASP A 99 10.67 -5.66 7.92
C ASP A 99 11.67 -6.79 8.16
N GLY A 100 12.64 -6.94 7.25
CA GLY A 100 13.73 -7.91 7.37
C GLY A 100 13.33 -9.37 7.15
N THR A 101 12.07 -9.66 6.80
CA THR A 101 11.59 -11.01 6.48
C THR A 101 11.33 -11.15 4.97
N PRO A 102 11.51 -12.36 4.39
CA PRO A 102 11.27 -12.57 2.96
C PRO A 102 9.79 -12.38 2.58
N THR A 103 8.87 -12.66 3.51
CA THR A 103 7.43 -12.64 3.27
C THR A 103 6.74 -11.38 3.78
N LYS A 104 7.48 -10.40 4.31
CA LYS A 104 6.93 -9.17 4.91
C LYS A 104 6.05 -9.44 6.14
N SER A 105 6.31 -10.51 6.87
CA SER A 105 5.45 -11.01 7.95
C SER A 105 5.54 -10.20 9.24
N LYS A 106 6.61 -9.41 9.43
CA LYS A 106 6.83 -8.61 10.64
C LYS A 106 5.99 -7.34 10.63
N LEU A 107 6.03 -6.59 9.53
CA LEU A 107 5.26 -5.35 9.36
C LEU A 107 3.89 -5.62 8.75
N GLY A 108 3.76 -6.68 7.96
CA GLY A 108 2.60 -6.98 7.13
C GLY A 108 2.76 -6.44 5.72
N ALA A 109 2.58 -7.30 4.71
CA ALA A 109 2.60 -6.90 3.31
C ALA A 109 1.54 -5.83 3.00
N ASN A 110 0.38 -5.91 3.66
CA ASN A 110 -0.69 -4.91 3.62
C ASN A 110 -0.28 -3.55 4.18
N ALA A 111 0.56 -3.49 5.22
CA ALA A 111 1.10 -2.24 5.74
C ALA A 111 2.07 -1.58 4.76
N ILE A 112 3.04 -2.36 4.26
CA ILE A 112 4.08 -1.88 3.34
C ILE A 112 3.46 -1.40 2.03
N LEU A 113 2.56 -2.20 1.44
CA LEU A 113 1.93 -1.86 0.16
C LEU A 113 1.04 -0.61 0.26
N ALA A 114 0.33 -0.41 1.39
CA ALA A 114 -0.49 0.78 1.60
C ALA A 114 0.36 2.06 1.55
N VAL A 115 1.49 2.07 2.27
CA VAL A 115 2.40 3.24 2.30
C VAL A 115 3.11 3.41 0.96
N SER A 116 3.53 2.33 0.32
CA SER A 116 4.17 2.34 -1.02
C SER A 116 3.28 3.01 -2.08
N MET A 117 2.03 2.56 -2.19
CA MET A 117 1.07 3.13 -3.15
C MET A 117 0.65 4.56 -2.78
N ALA A 118 0.52 4.87 -1.50
CA ALA A 118 0.18 6.23 -1.04
C ALA A 118 1.33 7.21 -1.35
N ALA A 119 2.59 6.80 -1.19
CA ALA A 119 3.75 7.61 -1.55
C ALA A 119 3.80 7.89 -3.06
N ALA A 120 3.61 6.87 -3.89
CA ALA A 120 3.55 7.02 -5.35
C ALA A 120 2.47 8.02 -5.79
N ARG A 121 1.26 7.92 -5.20
CA ARG A 121 0.16 8.86 -5.46
C ARG A 121 0.49 10.28 -5.02
N ALA A 122 1.09 10.43 -3.84
CA ALA A 122 1.50 11.74 -3.34
C ALA A 122 2.55 12.39 -4.26
N ALA A 123 3.53 11.61 -4.72
CA ALA A 123 4.58 12.08 -5.61
C ALA A 123 4.06 12.41 -7.03
N ALA A 124 3.10 11.62 -7.55
CA ALA A 124 2.44 11.90 -8.82
C ALA A 124 1.65 13.23 -8.74
N GLU A 125 0.83 13.39 -7.72
CA GLU A 125 0.02 14.59 -7.47
C GLU A 125 0.90 15.84 -7.27
N GLN A 126 2.00 15.73 -6.53
CA GLN A 126 2.96 16.81 -6.31
C GLN A 126 3.67 17.26 -7.60
N ASN A 127 3.71 16.39 -8.62
CA ASN A 127 4.25 16.69 -9.94
C ASN A 127 3.15 17.06 -10.96
N ASP A 128 1.91 17.25 -10.51
CA ASP A 128 0.74 17.54 -11.36
C ASP A 128 0.60 16.53 -12.52
N GLU A 129 0.84 15.25 -12.20
CA GLU A 129 0.85 14.17 -13.17
C GLU A 129 -0.12 13.04 -12.77
N PRO A 130 -0.94 12.54 -13.70
CA PRO A 130 -1.73 11.34 -13.47
C PRO A 130 -0.85 10.15 -13.07
N LEU A 131 -1.31 9.36 -12.09
CA LEU A 131 -0.54 8.23 -11.54
C LEU A 131 0.01 7.27 -12.61
N TYR A 132 -0.75 6.97 -13.66
CA TYR A 132 -0.32 6.04 -14.71
C TYR A 132 0.90 6.57 -15.49
N LYS A 133 0.99 7.88 -15.72
CA LYS A 133 2.17 8.51 -16.34
C LYS A 133 3.35 8.54 -15.36
N TYR A 134 3.09 8.82 -14.08
CA TYR A 134 4.12 8.78 -13.04
C TYR A 134 4.76 7.39 -12.92
N LEU A 135 3.94 6.32 -12.89
CA LEU A 135 4.40 4.94 -12.72
C LEU A 135 5.21 4.41 -13.92
N VAL A 136 5.01 4.96 -15.12
CA VAL A 136 5.73 4.52 -16.32
C VAL A 136 7.25 4.63 -16.17
N ARG A 137 7.72 5.58 -15.35
CA ARG A 137 9.13 5.83 -15.04
C ARG A 137 9.83 4.63 -14.38
N TYR A 138 9.06 3.74 -13.76
CA TYR A 138 9.54 2.53 -13.08
C TYR A 138 9.22 1.25 -13.86
N SER A 139 8.66 1.36 -15.07
CA SER A 139 8.33 0.24 -15.95
C SER A 139 9.42 0.01 -16.99
N SER A 140 9.46 -1.19 -17.57
CA SER A 140 10.24 -1.49 -18.78
C SER A 140 9.63 -0.90 -20.06
N VAL A 141 8.40 -0.38 -19.98
CA VAL A 141 7.68 0.25 -21.09
C VAL A 141 7.87 1.76 -21.00
N ASN A 142 8.19 2.42 -22.12
CA ASN A 142 8.47 3.86 -22.16
C ASN A 142 7.21 4.74 -22.37
N THR A 143 6.02 4.15 -22.52
CA THR A 143 4.77 4.87 -22.76
C THR A 143 3.63 4.32 -21.90
N ALA A 144 2.69 5.19 -21.54
CA ALA A 144 1.56 4.88 -20.67
C ALA A 144 0.22 5.08 -21.38
N ASN A 145 0.16 4.68 -22.66
CA ASN A 145 -0.94 5.02 -23.57
C ASN A 145 -1.76 3.80 -24.03
N THR A 146 -1.34 2.60 -23.66
CA THR A 146 -2.04 1.36 -24.00
C THR A 146 -3.17 1.11 -23.01
N LEU A 147 -4.40 1.09 -23.49
CA LEU A 147 -5.56 0.66 -22.70
C LEU A 147 -5.68 -0.88 -22.75
N PRO A 148 -5.82 -1.58 -21.61
CA PRO A 148 -5.95 -3.03 -21.60
C PRO A 148 -7.31 -3.47 -22.14
N VAL A 149 -7.34 -4.58 -22.87
CA VAL A 149 -8.61 -5.24 -23.24
C VAL A 149 -9.18 -5.91 -21.97
N PRO A 150 -10.39 -5.55 -21.53
CA PRO A 150 -10.96 -6.08 -20.30
C PRO A 150 -11.39 -7.54 -20.47
N MET A 151 -10.90 -8.42 -19.58
CA MET A 151 -11.47 -9.76 -19.41
C MET A 151 -12.55 -9.71 -18.32
N MET A 152 -13.81 -9.67 -18.75
CA MET A 152 -14.96 -9.45 -17.86
C MET A 152 -15.52 -10.76 -17.32
N ASN A 153 -15.43 -10.96 -16.01
CA ASN A 153 -16.03 -12.11 -15.34
C ASN A 153 -17.54 -11.90 -15.15
N ILE A 154 -18.35 -12.66 -15.89
CA ILE A 154 -19.82 -12.59 -15.88
C ILE A 154 -20.49 -13.80 -15.24
N LEU A 155 -19.74 -14.90 -15.05
CA LEU A 155 -20.23 -16.15 -14.47
C LEU A 155 -19.22 -16.62 -13.43
N ASN A 156 -19.65 -16.62 -12.18
CA ASN A 156 -18.85 -17.06 -11.04
C ASN A 156 -19.12 -18.53 -10.72
N GLY A 157 -18.15 -19.17 -10.08
CA GLY A 157 -18.25 -20.51 -9.52
C GLY A 157 -17.08 -20.75 -8.54
N GLY A 158 -17.15 -21.84 -7.77
CA GLY A 158 -16.16 -22.12 -6.74
C GLY A 158 -16.36 -21.25 -5.48
N ALA A 159 -15.27 -20.83 -4.85
CA ALA A 159 -15.29 -20.04 -3.60
C ALA A 159 -15.53 -18.52 -3.81
N HIS A 160 -15.95 -18.12 -5.02
CA HIS A 160 -16.10 -16.73 -5.45
C HIS A 160 -17.57 -16.33 -5.60
#